data_AF-A0A934A911-F1
#
_entry.id   AF-A0A934A911-F1
#
_cell.length_a   1.000
_cell.length_b   1.000
_cell.length_c   1.000
_cell.angle_alpha   90.00
_cell.angle_beta   90.00
_cell.angle_gamma   90.00
#
_symmetry.space_group_name_H-M   'P 1'
#
loop_
_entity.id
_entity.type
_entity.pdbx_description
1 polymer ?
#
loop_
_entity_poly.entity_id
_entity_poly.type
_entity_poly.pdbx_seq_one_letter_code
_entity_poly.pdbx_strand_id
1 'polypeptide(L)'
;MNSFSAFTIIHKDGDKIQSVSIDLIGEEPLSIRIDGKPYSVVMRTPGDEIAHAAGFCLTEGIADILEDIAALACCDGSDSNVVTVTLTEKQRLKIAGYLDRRGFISQSSCGICGKELVQDISIAVSPISDDTRFNISSALSCLEDFSRHQPLRRKTRATHAALIIGAGADVLSSAEDVGRHNAVDKAIGKLFLNHTLSRAKGLVLSSRISYELVQKAARAGIPIILAVSRPTALAVNLATRLNMTLACLAPKSGLYVFCGEQRLTAS
;
A
#
# COMPACT_ATOMS: atom_id res chain seq x y z
N MET A 1 4.70 -12.43 -16.03
CA MET A 1 4.62 -13.47 -14.97
C MET A 1 3.16 -13.73 -14.66
N ASN A 2 2.79 -14.97 -14.37
CA ASN A 2 1.42 -15.30 -13.97
C ASN A 2 1.22 -14.95 -12.49
N SER A 3 0.18 -14.18 -12.19
CA SER A 3 -0.14 -13.79 -10.81
C SER A 3 -0.78 -14.93 -9.99
N PHE A 4 -1.06 -16.08 -10.59
CA PHE A 4 -1.59 -17.28 -9.93
C PHE A 4 -1.30 -18.54 -10.77
N SER A 5 -1.37 -19.70 -10.11
CA SER A 5 -1.16 -21.02 -10.73
C SER A 5 -2.21 -22.02 -10.22
N ALA A 6 -2.66 -22.93 -11.08
CA ALA A 6 -3.60 -23.97 -10.71
C ALA A 6 -2.89 -25.11 -9.96
N PHE A 7 -3.46 -25.55 -8.83
CA PHE A 7 -3.00 -26.67 -8.05
C PHE A 7 -4.10 -27.71 -7.88
N THR A 8 -3.74 -28.98 -8.02
CA THR A 8 -4.62 -30.10 -7.64
C THR A 8 -4.55 -30.28 -6.13
N ILE A 9 -5.67 -30.09 -5.45
CA ILE A 9 -5.81 -30.24 -4.00
C ILE A 9 -6.90 -31.25 -3.66
N ILE A 10 -6.94 -31.66 -2.39
CA ILE A 10 -7.96 -32.58 -1.88
C ILE A 10 -9.08 -31.76 -1.21
N HIS A 11 -10.31 -31.90 -1.70
CA HIS A 11 -11.51 -31.41 -1.04
C HIS A 11 -12.13 -32.55 -0.22
N LYS A 12 -12.21 -32.34 1.10
CA LYS A 12 -12.80 -33.28 2.06
C LYS A 12 -14.08 -32.69 2.66
N ASP A 13 -15.21 -33.37 2.45
CA ASP A 13 -16.52 -33.03 3.00
C ASP A 13 -17.08 -34.26 3.74
N GLY A 14 -16.90 -34.28 5.06
CA GLY A 14 -17.10 -35.49 5.87
C GLY A 14 -16.21 -36.65 5.39
N ASP A 15 -16.84 -37.75 4.97
CA ASP A 15 -16.17 -38.95 4.43
C ASP A 15 -15.91 -38.89 2.92
N LYS A 16 -16.46 -37.90 2.20
CA LYS A 16 -16.23 -37.74 0.76
C LYS A 16 -14.90 -37.03 0.52
N ILE A 17 -14.02 -37.67 -0.26
CA ILE A 17 -12.70 -37.14 -0.65
C ILE A 17 -12.63 -37.07 -2.17
N GLN A 18 -12.37 -35.89 -2.72
CA GLN A 18 -12.23 -35.66 -4.16
C GLN A 18 -11.05 -34.74 -4.47
N SER A 19 -10.37 -34.99 -5.59
CA SER A 19 -9.35 -34.07 -6.11
C SER A 19 -10.03 -32.95 -6.90
N VAL A 20 -9.68 -31.70 -6.61
CA VAL A 20 -10.18 -30.51 -7.29
C VAL A 20 -9.03 -29.60 -7.68
N SER A 21 -9.21 -28.79 -8.74
CA SER A 21 -8.25 -27.76 -9.14
C SER A 21 -8.62 -26.42 -8.52
N ILE A 22 -7.67 -25.76 -7.87
CA ILE A 22 -7.83 -24.41 -7.29
C ILE A 22 -6.69 -23.51 -7.75
N ASP A 23 -7.00 -22.26 -8.10
CA ASP A 23 -6.01 -21.22 -8.38
C ASP A 23 -5.40 -20.69 -7.06
N LEU A 24 -4.09 -20.86 -6.90
CA LEU A 24 -3.31 -20.30 -5.80
C LEU A 24 -2.56 -19.06 -6.27
N ILE A 25 -2.49 -18.04 -5.40
CA ILE A 25 -1.80 -16.78 -5.71
C ILE A 25 -0.30 -17.02 -5.90
N GLY A 26 0.28 -16.34 -6.89
CA GLY A 26 1.73 -16.27 -7.07
C GLY A 26 2.35 -15.31 -6.06
N GLU A 27 3.45 -15.75 -5.45
CA GLU A 27 4.26 -14.95 -4.53
C GLU A 27 5.74 -15.08 -4.93
N GLU A 28 6.36 -13.96 -5.30
CA GLU A 28 7.75 -13.90 -5.74
C GLU A 28 8.48 -12.76 -5.02
N PRO A 29 9.78 -12.91 -4.72
CA PRO A 29 10.58 -11.82 -4.17
C PRO A 29 10.75 -10.73 -5.23
N LEU A 30 10.71 -9.46 -4.85
CA LEU A 30 11.11 -8.33 -5.67
C LEU A 30 12.24 -7.59 -4.96
N SER A 31 13.43 -7.58 -5.57
CA SER A 31 14.59 -6.83 -5.10
C SER A 31 14.54 -5.40 -5.63
N ILE A 32 14.43 -4.43 -4.72
CA ILE A 32 14.55 -3.01 -5.03
C ILE A 32 15.99 -2.59 -4.73
N ARG A 33 16.68 -2.10 -5.76
CA ARG A 33 18.05 -1.59 -5.68
C ARG A 33 18.05 -0.08 -5.84
N ILE A 34 18.78 0.63 -4.98
CA ILE A 34 18.98 2.08 -5.06
C ILE A 34 20.43 2.34 -5.44
N ASP A 35 20.66 3.06 -6.55
CA ASP A 35 22.00 3.37 -7.10
C ASP A 35 22.91 2.13 -7.19
N GLY A 36 22.34 1.02 -7.68
CA GLY A 36 23.04 -0.25 -7.88
C GLY A 36 23.22 -1.11 -6.61
N LYS A 37 22.85 -0.61 -5.42
CA LYS A 37 22.96 -1.35 -4.16
C LYS A 37 21.62 -1.98 -3.76
N PRO A 38 21.59 -3.25 -3.31
CA PRO A 38 20.39 -3.84 -2.71
C PRO A 38 19.90 -3.02 -1.52
N TYR A 39 18.63 -2.62 -1.54
CA TYR A 39 18.02 -1.84 -0.47
C TYR A 39 16.95 -2.63 0.28
N SER A 40 16.02 -3.23 -0.46
CA SER A 40 14.98 -4.07 0.14
C SER A 40 14.60 -5.24 -0.77
N VAL A 41 14.12 -6.31 -0.15
CA VAL A 41 13.41 -7.39 -0.83
C VAL A 41 12.03 -7.51 -0.19
N VAL A 42 11.00 -7.49 -1.03
CA VAL A 42 9.60 -7.67 -0.62
C VAL A 42 9.02 -8.91 -1.30
N MET A 43 8.23 -9.70 -0.58
CA MET A 43 7.44 -10.78 -1.17
C MET A 43 6.15 -10.20 -1.72
N ARG A 44 5.91 -10.36 -3.02
CA ARG A 44 4.82 -9.68 -3.74
C ARG A 44 4.05 -10.61 -4.66
N THR A 45 2.90 -10.15 -5.16
CA THR A 45 2.23 -10.75 -6.31
C THR A 45 2.81 -10.19 -7.62
N PRO A 46 3.22 -11.03 -8.58
CA PRO A 46 3.73 -10.59 -9.88
C PRO A 46 2.84 -9.60 -10.64
N GLY A 47 3.45 -8.59 -11.26
CA GLY A 47 2.80 -7.43 -11.91
C GLY A 47 3.01 -6.09 -11.20
N ASP A 48 2.91 -5.00 -11.97
CA ASP A 48 3.05 -3.60 -11.53
C ASP A 48 4.39 -3.28 -10.86
N GLU A 49 5.49 -3.91 -11.27
CA GLU A 49 6.83 -3.80 -10.63
C GLU A 49 7.33 -2.35 -10.56
N ILE A 50 7.23 -1.62 -11.66
CA ILE A 50 7.65 -0.22 -11.76
C ILE A 50 6.80 0.66 -10.84
N ALA A 51 5.47 0.48 -10.83
CA ALA A 51 4.59 1.20 -9.92
C ALA A 51 4.88 0.84 -8.46
N HIS A 52 5.14 -0.43 -8.15
CA HIS A 52 5.48 -0.88 -6.81
C HIS A 52 6.74 -0.18 -6.30
N ALA A 53 7.82 -0.20 -7.08
CA ALA A 53 9.08 0.45 -6.70
C ALA A 53 8.95 1.98 -6.60
N ALA A 54 8.23 2.62 -7.53
CA ALA A 54 7.98 4.06 -7.47
C ALA A 54 7.21 4.48 -6.21
N GLY A 55 6.15 3.74 -5.89
CA GLY A 55 5.38 3.96 -4.66
C GLY A 55 6.20 3.70 -3.41
N PHE A 56 6.97 2.61 -3.38
CA PHE A 56 7.89 2.30 -2.28
C PHE A 56 8.90 3.43 -2.07
N CYS A 57 9.51 3.98 -3.13
CA CYS A 57 10.44 5.09 -3.01
C CYS A 57 9.80 6.35 -2.40
N LEU A 58 8.58 6.69 -2.82
CA LEU A 58 7.86 7.83 -2.26
C LEU A 58 7.50 7.60 -0.78
N THR A 59 6.92 6.44 -0.48
CA THR A 59 6.35 6.17 0.84
C THR A 59 7.41 5.86 1.90
N GLU A 60 8.58 5.37 1.50
CA GLU A 60 9.76 5.19 2.37
C GLU A 60 10.63 6.45 2.44
N GLY A 61 10.28 7.54 1.75
CA GLY A 61 11.06 8.79 1.77
C GLY A 61 12.40 8.73 1.05
N ILE A 62 12.54 7.79 0.11
CA ILE A 62 13.69 7.72 -0.80
C ILE A 62 13.56 8.80 -1.90
N ALA A 63 12.33 9.11 -2.30
CA ALA A 63 11.98 10.22 -3.18
C ALA A 63 10.85 11.05 -2.55
N ASP A 64 10.81 12.35 -2.84
CA ASP A 64 9.69 13.23 -2.49
C ASP A 64 8.86 13.58 -3.73
N ILE A 65 9.51 13.73 -4.89
CA ILE A 65 8.88 13.97 -6.20
C ILE A 65 9.43 13.00 -7.25
N LEU A 66 8.73 12.81 -8.38
CA LEU A 66 9.15 11.81 -9.37
C LEU A 66 10.50 12.19 -10.00
N GLU A 67 10.77 13.48 -10.13
CA GLU A 67 12.00 14.05 -10.68
C GLU A 67 13.22 13.77 -9.80
N ASP A 68 13.04 13.31 -8.56
CA ASP A 68 14.14 12.81 -7.73
C ASP A 68 14.71 11.48 -8.27
N ILE A 69 13.96 10.77 -9.12
CA ILE A 69 14.32 9.48 -9.73
C ILE A 69 14.78 9.73 -11.18
N ALA A 70 16.08 9.57 -11.42
CA ALA A 70 16.68 9.72 -12.74
C ALA A 70 16.39 8.53 -13.67
N ALA A 71 16.30 7.32 -13.11
CA ALA A 71 15.93 6.11 -13.85
C ALA A 71 15.21 5.11 -12.95
N LEU A 72 14.23 4.41 -13.51
CA LEU A 72 13.48 3.35 -12.87
C LEU A 72 13.23 2.24 -13.88
N ALA A 73 13.88 1.09 -13.70
CA ALA A 73 13.82 0.02 -14.68
C ALA A 73 13.82 -1.36 -14.02
N CYS A 74 13.05 -2.28 -14.58
CA CYS A 74 13.23 -3.71 -14.33
C CYS A 74 14.49 -4.17 -15.07
N CYS A 75 15.29 -5.03 -14.45
CA CYS A 75 16.36 -5.71 -15.18
C CYS A 75 15.75 -6.64 -16.25
N ASP A 76 16.27 -6.58 -17.46
CA ASP A 76 15.95 -7.51 -18.54
C ASP A 76 16.69 -8.85 -18.35
N GLY A 77 16.08 -9.96 -18.78
CA GLY A 77 16.66 -11.31 -18.68
C GLY A 77 16.10 -12.18 -17.54
N SER A 78 16.94 -13.07 -16.99
CA SER A 78 16.55 -14.07 -15.97
C SER A 78 16.17 -13.48 -14.61
N ASP A 79 16.58 -12.23 -14.33
CA ASP A 79 16.35 -11.51 -13.07
C ASP A 79 15.18 -10.51 -13.16
N SER A 80 14.05 -10.99 -13.68
CA SER A 80 12.79 -10.21 -13.80
C SER A 80 12.17 -9.78 -12.45
N ASN A 81 12.80 -10.15 -11.34
CA ASN A 81 12.46 -9.82 -9.97
C ASN A 81 13.39 -8.75 -9.36
N VAL A 82 14.04 -7.95 -10.19
CA VAL A 82 14.88 -6.82 -9.76
C VAL A 82 14.38 -5.53 -10.41
N VAL A 83 14.14 -4.51 -9.59
CA VAL A 83 13.94 -3.13 -10.03
C VAL A 83 15.09 -2.28 -9.53
N THR A 84 15.74 -1.57 -10.44
CA THR A 84 16.80 -0.62 -10.13
C THR A 84 16.24 0.80 -10.20
N VAL A 85 16.47 1.54 -9.13
CA VAL A 85 16.16 2.96 -8.98
C VAL A 85 17.48 3.72 -8.97
N THR A 86 17.63 4.67 -9.87
CA THR A 86 18.75 5.61 -9.87
C THR A 86 18.23 6.96 -9.44
N LEU A 87 18.80 7.50 -8.37
CA LEU A 87 18.43 8.82 -7.86
C LEU A 87 19.21 9.92 -8.57
N THR A 88 18.62 11.11 -8.65
CA THR A 88 19.38 12.30 -9.03
C THR A 88 20.46 12.59 -8.00
N GLU A 89 21.54 13.25 -8.42
CA GLU A 89 22.63 13.63 -7.52
C GLU A 89 22.13 14.46 -6.34
N LYS A 90 21.23 15.42 -6.60
CA LYS A 90 20.61 16.26 -5.58
C LYS A 90 19.90 15.42 -4.51
N GLN A 91 19.07 14.47 -4.93
CA GLN A 91 18.35 13.62 -3.97
C GLN A 91 19.30 12.71 -3.21
N ARG A 92 20.26 12.09 -3.89
CA ARG A 92 21.27 11.22 -3.26
C ARG A 92 22.03 11.93 -2.14
N LEU A 93 22.45 13.18 -2.37
CA LEU A 93 23.12 13.99 -1.34
C LEU A 93 22.18 14.33 -0.18
N LYS A 94 20.90 14.63 -0.45
CA LYS A 94 19.89 14.94 0.57
C LYS A 94 19.66 13.76 1.53
N ILE A 95 19.66 12.54 1.02
CA ILE A 95 19.30 11.33 1.80
C ILE A 95 20.49 10.39 2.08
N ALA A 96 21.73 10.81 1.82
CA ALA A 96 22.91 9.94 1.97
C ALA A 96 22.99 9.26 3.34
N GLY A 97 22.85 10.03 4.42
CA GLY A 97 22.85 9.50 5.79
C GLY A 97 21.62 8.64 6.14
N TYR A 98 20.53 8.77 5.38
CA TYR A 98 19.32 7.94 5.56
C TYR A 98 19.49 6.57 4.91
N LEU A 99 20.08 6.51 3.71
CA LEU A 99 20.37 5.26 3.01
C LEU A 99 21.37 4.40 3.78
N ASP A 100 22.41 5.00 4.36
CA ASP A 100 23.44 4.29 5.13
C ASP A 100 22.90 3.70 6.45
N ARG A 101 21.95 4.38 7.11
CA ARG A 101 21.37 3.94 8.39
C ARG A 101 20.44 2.74 8.27
N ARG A 102 19.72 2.62 7.15
CA ARG A 102 18.68 1.59 7.04
C ARG A 102 19.21 0.20 6.73
N GLY A 103 20.41 0.06 6.17
CA GLY A 103 20.96 -1.25 5.81
C GLY A 103 20.03 -2.04 4.86
N PHE A 104 20.40 -3.25 4.48
CA PHE A 104 19.51 -4.12 3.71
C PHE A 104 18.38 -4.62 4.62
N ILE A 105 17.13 -4.15 4.40
CA ILE A 105 15.96 -4.59 5.17
C ILE A 105 15.12 -5.56 4.34
N SER A 106 15.06 -6.81 4.78
CA SER A 106 14.04 -7.76 4.32
C SER A 106 12.72 -7.44 5.02
N GLN A 107 11.80 -6.79 4.30
CA GLN A 107 10.48 -6.45 4.81
C GLN A 107 9.55 -7.66 4.58
N SER A 108 9.36 -8.47 5.62
CA SER A 108 8.30 -9.48 5.61
C SER A 108 6.96 -8.84 5.94
N SER A 109 5.98 -8.96 5.02
CA SER A 109 4.60 -8.43 5.12
C SER A 109 3.82 -8.87 6.38
N CYS A 110 4.38 -9.79 7.18
CA CYS A 110 3.79 -10.44 8.35
C CYS A 110 3.99 -9.71 9.68
N GLY A 111 4.71 -8.58 9.74
CA GLY A 111 4.69 -7.71 10.93
C GLY A 111 5.50 -8.24 12.12
N ILE A 112 6.75 -8.62 11.89
CA ILE A 112 7.80 -8.81 12.90
C ILE A 112 8.92 -7.81 12.54
N CYS A 113 9.66 -7.16 13.43
CA CYS A 113 9.61 -6.86 14.86
C CYS A 113 10.84 -5.96 15.05
N GLY A 114 10.66 -4.68 15.36
CA GLY A 114 11.76 -3.76 15.63
C GLY A 114 11.33 -2.78 16.69
N LYS A 115 11.28 -3.22 17.95
CA LYS A 115 10.98 -2.33 19.08
C LYS A 115 12.02 -1.21 19.24
N GLU A 116 13.19 -1.34 18.62
CA GLU A 116 14.22 -0.29 18.53
C GLU A 116 13.95 0.73 17.40
N LEU A 117 13.12 0.41 16.41
CA LEU A 117 12.83 1.31 15.28
C LEU A 117 11.83 2.42 15.62
N VAL A 118 11.00 2.31 16.66
CA VAL A 118 9.85 3.22 16.87
C VAL A 118 10.27 4.68 17.11
N GLN A 119 11.49 4.92 17.62
CA GLN A 119 12.04 6.28 17.75
C GLN A 119 12.75 6.79 16.48
N ASP A 120 13.28 5.89 15.64
CA ASP A 120 13.98 6.24 14.39
C ASP A 120 13.06 6.22 13.13
N ILE A 121 11.81 5.74 13.22
CA ILE A 121 10.81 5.78 12.14
C ILE A 121 10.15 7.17 12.01
N SER A 122 10.77 8.26 12.50
CA SER A 122 10.33 9.59 12.11
C SER A 122 10.87 9.93 10.71
N ILE A 123 10.35 9.27 9.67
CA ILE A 123 10.29 9.96 8.38
C ILE A 123 9.45 11.20 8.67
N ALA A 124 10.06 12.39 8.57
CA ALA A 124 9.38 13.63 8.91
C ALA A 124 8.19 13.81 7.95
N VAL A 125 7.00 13.43 8.41
CA VAL A 125 5.75 13.73 7.74
C VAL A 125 5.09 14.85 8.53
N SER A 126 4.84 15.97 7.85
CA SER A 126 4.11 17.08 8.43
C SER A 126 2.62 16.75 8.51
N PRO A 127 1.88 17.34 9.47
CA PRO A 127 0.43 17.24 9.49
C PRO A 127 -0.17 17.66 8.14
N ILE A 128 -1.16 16.90 7.67
CA ILE A 128 -1.81 17.13 6.38
C ILE A 128 -2.70 18.37 6.48
N SER A 129 -2.47 19.33 5.58
CA SER A 129 -3.26 20.56 5.46
C SER A 129 -4.51 20.41 4.59
N ASP A 130 -4.59 19.35 3.77
CA ASP A 130 -5.75 19.07 2.91
C ASP A 130 -7.01 18.84 3.76
N ASP A 131 -8.03 19.66 3.51
CA ASP A 131 -9.31 19.69 4.24
C ASP A 131 -10.46 19.04 3.46
N THR A 132 -10.15 18.27 2.41
CA THR A 132 -11.14 17.52 1.62
C THR A 132 -12.07 16.74 2.53
N ARG A 133 -13.37 16.79 2.21
CA ARG A 133 -14.40 16.07 2.95
C ARG A 133 -15.08 15.06 2.04
N PHE A 134 -15.40 13.90 2.59
CA PHE A 134 -16.27 12.92 1.96
C PHE A 134 -17.62 12.91 2.63
N ASN A 135 -18.65 12.75 1.80
CA ASN A 135 -19.94 12.36 2.30
C ASN A 135 -19.87 10.95 2.88
N ILE A 136 -20.49 10.73 4.04
CA ILE A 136 -20.52 9.41 4.70
C ILE A 136 -21.10 8.32 3.78
N SER A 137 -22.12 8.64 2.98
CA SER A 137 -22.73 7.68 2.04
C SER A 137 -21.76 7.28 0.93
N SER A 138 -20.98 8.23 0.40
CA SER A 138 -19.93 7.94 -0.59
C SER A 138 -18.81 7.09 0.01
N ALA A 139 -18.34 7.43 1.21
CA ALA A 139 -17.32 6.64 1.92
C ALA A 139 -17.79 5.20 2.21
N LEU A 140 -19.05 5.04 2.61
CA LEU A 140 -19.66 3.73 2.84
C LEU A 140 -19.77 2.94 1.53
N SER A 141 -20.26 3.56 0.46
CA SER A 141 -20.37 2.92 -0.85
C SER A 141 -19.01 2.40 -1.36
N CYS A 142 -17.92 3.16 -1.18
CA CYS A 142 -16.57 2.68 -1.52
C CYS A 142 -16.16 1.41 -0.76
N LEU A 143 -16.58 1.26 0.50
CA LEU A 143 -16.28 0.09 1.32
C LEU A 143 -17.16 -1.11 0.97
N GLU A 144 -18.44 -0.88 0.67
CA GLU A 144 -19.40 -1.92 0.29
C GLU A 144 -19.09 -2.49 -1.10
N ASP A 145 -18.74 -1.63 -2.06
CA ASP A 145 -18.39 -2.04 -3.43
C ASP A 145 -16.93 -2.49 -3.58
N PHE A 146 -16.13 -2.44 -2.50
CA PHE A 146 -14.69 -2.72 -2.51
C PHE A 146 -14.34 -4.06 -3.16
N SER A 147 -15.13 -5.11 -2.92
CA SER A 147 -14.91 -6.45 -3.45
C SER A 147 -14.94 -6.54 -4.98
N ARG A 148 -15.59 -5.58 -5.66
CA ARG A 148 -15.60 -5.48 -7.13
C ARG A 148 -14.20 -5.21 -7.68
N HIS A 149 -13.35 -4.52 -6.91
CA HIS A 149 -11.99 -4.16 -7.28
C HIS A 149 -10.95 -5.22 -6.89
N GLN A 150 -11.38 -6.45 -6.58
CA GLN A 150 -10.48 -7.53 -6.15
C GLN A 150 -10.57 -8.80 -7.05
N PRO A 151 -10.26 -8.70 -8.35
CA PRO A 151 -10.33 -9.84 -9.27
C PRO A 151 -9.44 -11.04 -8.87
N LEU A 152 -8.23 -10.81 -8.39
CA LEU A 152 -7.34 -11.87 -7.90
C LEU A 152 -7.90 -12.47 -6.62
N ARG A 153 -8.39 -11.67 -5.67
CA ARG A 153 -9.00 -12.20 -4.44
C ARG A 153 -10.21 -13.07 -4.73
N ARG A 154 -11.04 -12.72 -5.72
CA ARG A 154 -12.19 -13.55 -6.10
C ARG A 154 -11.77 -14.94 -6.58
N LYS A 155 -10.60 -15.04 -7.22
CA LYS A 155 -10.05 -16.32 -7.69
C LYS A 155 -9.31 -17.09 -6.59
N THR A 156 -8.38 -16.42 -5.91
CA THR A 156 -7.38 -17.08 -5.05
C THR A 156 -7.66 -16.95 -3.56
N ARG A 157 -8.54 -16.02 -3.17
CA ARG A 157 -8.83 -15.63 -1.77
C ARG A 157 -7.62 -15.17 -0.95
N ALA A 158 -6.47 -14.93 -1.60
CA ALA A 158 -5.19 -14.79 -0.92
C ALA A 158 -4.50 -13.43 -1.13
N THR A 159 -5.24 -12.42 -1.61
CA THR A 159 -4.72 -11.05 -1.78
C THR A 159 -5.37 -10.06 -0.82
N HIS A 160 -4.60 -9.02 -0.50
CA HIS A 160 -5.07 -7.72 -0.06
C HIS A 160 -5.23 -6.77 -1.25
N ALA A 161 -5.87 -5.63 -1.02
CA ALA A 161 -6.05 -4.60 -2.03
C ALA A 161 -6.05 -3.20 -1.42
N ALA A 162 -5.67 -2.23 -2.24
CA ALA A 162 -5.73 -0.81 -1.95
C ALA A 162 -6.36 -0.07 -3.13
N LEU A 163 -7.27 0.85 -2.84
CA LEU A 163 -7.87 1.77 -3.80
C LEU A 163 -7.49 3.20 -3.41
N ILE A 164 -7.13 4.01 -4.39
CA ILE A 164 -6.98 5.45 -4.23
C ILE A 164 -8.19 6.11 -4.86
N ILE A 165 -8.87 6.96 -4.10
CA ILE A 165 -10.06 7.68 -4.53
C ILE A 165 -9.84 9.20 -4.56
N GLY A 166 -10.51 9.86 -5.50
CA GLY A 166 -10.52 11.30 -5.66
C GLY A 166 -11.49 12.02 -4.73
N ALA A 167 -11.59 13.33 -4.86
CA ALA A 167 -12.51 14.17 -4.07
C ALA A 167 -13.98 13.76 -4.24
N GLY A 168 -14.35 13.25 -5.43
CA GLY A 168 -15.69 12.75 -5.72
C GLY A 168 -15.93 11.29 -5.33
N ALA A 169 -15.01 10.69 -4.55
CA ALA A 169 -14.97 9.25 -4.26
C ALA A 169 -14.85 8.35 -5.51
N ASP A 170 -14.40 8.91 -6.64
CA ASP A 170 -14.08 8.19 -7.86
C ASP A 170 -12.77 7.39 -7.70
N VAL A 171 -12.75 6.13 -8.14
CA VAL A 171 -11.54 5.30 -8.06
C VAL A 171 -10.51 5.77 -9.10
N LEU A 172 -9.40 6.31 -8.62
CA LEU A 172 -8.27 6.80 -9.43
C LEU A 172 -7.25 5.69 -9.73
N SER A 173 -7.05 4.78 -8.78
CA SER A 173 -6.08 3.69 -8.88
C SER A 173 -6.48 2.53 -7.98
N SER A 174 -6.10 1.31 -8.38
CA SER A 174 -6.31 0.09 -7.61
C SER A 174 -5.14 -0.86 -7.77
N ALA A 175 -4.79 -1.58 -6.72
CA ALA A 175 -3.84 -2.68 -6.79
C ALA A 175 -4.19 -3.80 -5.82
N GLU A 176 -3.86 -5.03 -6.21
CA GLU A 176 -3.91 -6.23 -5.37
C GLU A 176 -2.51 -6.80 -5.17
N ASP A 177 -2.29 -7.38 -4.00
CA ASP A 177 -1.04 -8.06 -3.67
C ASP A 177 -1.22 -9.00 -2.47
N VAL A 178 -0.40 -10.04 -2.35
CA VAL A 178 -0.32 -10.86 -1.12
C VAL A 178 0.01 -10.00 0.11
N GLY A 179 0.82 -8.95 -0.06
CA GLY A 179 1.18 -7.99 0.97
C GLY A 179 0.32 -6.72 0.93
N ARG A 180 -0.32 -6.38 2.05
CA ARG A 180 -1.11 -5.13 2.15
C ARG A 180 -0.30 -3.85 1.92
N HIS A 181 0.98 -3.83 2.31
CA HIS A 181 1.86 -2.66 2.09
C HIS A 181 2.19 -2.53 0.60
N ASN A 182 2.54 -3.63 -0.06
CA ASN A 182 2.79 -3.67 -1.50
C ASN A 182 1.57 -3.21 -2.31
N ALA A 183 0.36 -3.61 -1.91
CA ALA A 183 -0.86 -3.14 -2.56
C ALA A 183 -0.99 -1.61 -2.48
N VAL A 184 -0.68 -1.01 -1.32
CA VAL A 184 -0.66 0.44 -1.15
C VAL A 184 0.41 1.10 -2.01
N ASP A 185 1.64 0.59 -1.97
CA ASP A 185 2.76 1.13 -2.74
C ASP A 185 2.48 1.06 -4.25
N LYS A 186 1.96 -0.07 -4.76
CA LYS A 186 1.51 -0.19 -6.15
C LYS A 186 0.43 0.84 -6.51
N ALA A 187 -0.59 0.99 -5.67
CA ALA A 187 -1.71 1.89 -5.97
C ALA A 187 -1.27 3.37 -5.98
N ILE A 188 -0.44 3.78 -5.02
CA ILE A 188 0.17 5.11 -4.96
C ILE A 188 1.12 5.33 -6.14
N GLY A 189 1.98 4.35 -6.40
CA GLY A 189 2.99 4.43 -7.46
C GLY A 189 2.41 4.63 -8.84
N LYS A 190 1.25 4.03 -9.15
CA LYS A 190 0.52 4.28 -10.40
C LYS A 190 0.17 5.76 -10.59
N LEU A 191 -0.27 6.45 -9.54
CA LEU A 191 -0.59 7.88 -9.61
C LEU A 191 0.66 8.75 -9.59
N PHE A 192 1.68 8.34 -8.84
CA PHE A 192 2.96 9.04 -8.75
C PHE A 192 3.68 9.09 -10.10
N LEU A 193 3.76 7.95 -10.80
CA LEU A 193 4.33 7.86 -12.15
C LEU A 193 3.56 8.68 -13.19
N ASN A 194 2.25 8.86 -12.98
CA ASN A 194 1.39 9.62 -13.89
C ASN A 194 1.29 11.11 -13.51
N HIS A 195 2.05 11.61 -12.53
CA HIS A 195 1.95 12.98 -11.99
C HIS A 195 0.53 13.39 -11.56
N THR A 196 -0.29 12.42 -11.12
CA THR A 196 -1.69 12.64 -10.73
C THR A 196 -1.96 12.41 -9.24
N LEU A 197 -0.91 12.20 -8.45
CA LEU A 197 -1.04 11.90 -7.01
C LEU A 197 -1.75 13.01 -6.22
N SER A 198 -1.65 14.27 -6.64
CA SER A 198 -2.37 15.39 -6.00
C SER A 198 -3.89 15.24 -5.99
N ARG A 199 -4.45 14.40 -6.88
CA ARG A 199 -5.87 14.05 -6.92
C ARG A 199 -6.28 13.04 -5.85
N ALA A 200 -5.34 12.34 -5.22
CA ALA A 200 -5.61 11.31 -4.23
C ALA A 200 -6.12 11.94 -2.92
N LYS A 201 -7.40 11.73 -2.60
CA LYS A 201 -8.06 12.26 -1.39
C LYS A 201 -8.43 11.19 -0.39
N GLY A 202 -8.54 9.93 -0.81
CA GLY A 202 -8.79 8.80 0.07
C GLY A 202 -7.99 7.56 -0.31
N LEU A 203 -7.63 6.78 0.70
CA LEU A 203 -7.08 5.44 0.57
C LEU A 203 -8.08 4.44 1.17
N VAL A 204 -8.56 3.48 0.38
CA VAL A 204 -9.49 2.43 0.83
C VAL A 204 -8.75 1.10 0.89
N LEU A 205 -8.85 0.37 2.02
CA LEU A 205 -8.06 -0.84 2.29
C LEU A 205 -8.95 -2.05 2.61
N SER A 206 -8.60 -3.24 2.09
CA SER A 206 -9.21 -4.51 2.54
C SER A 206 -8.66 -5.02 3.87
N SER A 207 -7.60 -4.42 4.38
CA SER A 207 -6.82 -4.92 5.51
C SER A 207 -6.99 -4.05 6.77
N ARG A 208 -6.31 -4.42 7.86
CA ARG A 208 -6.18 -3.56 9.05
C ARG A 208 -5.33 -2.35 8.72
N ILE A 209 -5.59 -1.23 9.39
CA ILE A 209 -4.75 -0.03 9.27
C ILE A 209 -3.62 -0.12 10.32
N SER A 210 -2.40 -0.38 9.86
CA SER A 210 -1.17 -0.35 10.69
C SER A 210 -0.56 1.05 10.71
N TYR A 211 0.37 1.29 11.64
CA TYR A 211 1.16 2.52 11.71
C TYR A 211 1.86 2.83 10.37
N GLU A 212 2.50 1.82 9.77
CA GLU A 212 3.19 1.98 8.49
C GLU A 212 2.22 2.36 7.36
N LEU A 213 1.01 1.79 7.30
CA LEU A 213 0.02 2.17 6.29
C LEU A 213 -0.43 3.63 6.43
N VAL A 214 -0.57 4.12 7.67
CA VAL A 214 -0.82 5.55 7.93
C VAL A 214 0.35 6.41 7.45
N GLN A 215 1.59 6.00 7.76
CA GLN A 215 2.78 6.72 7.31
C GLN A 215 2.89 6.78 5.78
N LYS A 216 2.66 5.66 5.08
CA LYS A 216 2.68 5.60 3.61
C LYS A 216 1.61 6.52 2.99
N ALA A 217 0.39 6.48 3.52
CA ALA A 217 -0.69 7.37 3.07
C ALA A 217 -0.34 8.85 3.30
N ALA A 218 0.24 9.17 4.47
CA ALA A 218 0.62 10.53 4.80
C ALA A 218 1.79 11.05 3.93
N ARG A 219 2.77 10.20 3.62
CA ARG A 219 3.84 10.50 2.65
C ARG A 219 3.31 10.77 1.25
N ALA A 220 2.23 10.09 0.86
CA ALA A 220 1.53 10.35 -0.38
C ALA A 220 0.53 11.53 -0.31
N GLY A 221 0.45 12.23 0.83
CA GLY A 221 -0.44 13.39 1.02
C GLY A 221 -1.93 13.04 1.10
N ILE A 222 -2.28 11.79 1.41
CA ILE A 222 -3.68 11.32 1.40
C ILE A 222 -4.33 11.58 2.77
N PRO A 223 -5.35 12.45 2.88
CA PRO A 223 -5.91 12.86 4.17
C PRO A 223 -6.81 11.83 4.86
N ILE A 224 -7.43 10.93 4.09
CA ILE A 224 -8.48 10.02 4.59
C ILE A 224 -8.09 8.57 4.29
N ILE A 225 -8.17 7.69 5.31
CA ILE A 225 -8.06 6.24 5.14
C ILE A 225 -9.36 5.58 5.59
N LEU A 226 -9.95 4.82 4.68
CA LEU A 226 -11.11 3.97 4.91
C LEU A 226 -10.66 2.50 4.87
N ALA A 227 -11.21 1.64 5.72
CA ALA A 227 -10.84 0.23 5.69
C ALA A 227 -12.03 -0.70 5.97
N VAL A 228 -11.95 -1.93 5.42
CA VAL A 228 -12.88 -3.01 5.75
C VAL A 228 -12.64 -3.52 7.18
N SER A 229 -11.39 -3.44 7.67
CA SER A 229 -11.00 -3.89 9.01
C SER A 229 -10.52 -2.73 9.89
N ARG A 230 -10.42 -2.98 11.21
CA ARG A 230 -10.06 -1.97 12.23
C ARG A 230 -8.59 -1.50 12.14
N PRO A 231 -8.29 -0.27 12.59
CA PRO A 231 -6.93 0.20 12.84
C PRO A 231 -6.33 -0.38 14.13
N THR A 232 -5.01 -0.28 14.29
CA THR A 232 -4.35 -0.43 15.60
C THR A 232 -4.36 0.89 16.37
N ALA A 233 -4.23 0.86 17.70
CA ALA A 233 -4.17 2.08 18.52
C ALA A 233 -3.01 3.00 18.11
N LEU A 234 -1.85 2.42 17.78
CA LEU A 234 -0.69 3.18 17.31
C LEU A 234 -0.95 3.88 15.96
N ALA A 235 -1.73 3.26 15.06
CA ALA A 235 -2.15 3.87 13.81
C ALA A 235 -3.07 5.08 14.05
N VAL A 236 -4.05 4.95 14.96
CA VAL A 236 -4.94 6.06 15.34
C VAL A 236 -4.14 7.21 15.94
N ASN A 237 -3.20 6.94 16.84
CA ASN A 237 -2.35 7.98 17.44
C ASN A 237 -1.49 8.72 16.40
N LEU A 238 -0.93 8.00 15.42
CA LEU A 238 -0.18 8.64 14.34
C LEU A 238 -1.11 9.50 13.46
N ALA A 239 -2.25 8.95 13.04
CA ALA A 239 -3.19 9.67 12.18
C ALA A 239 -3.71 10.95 12.83
N THR A 240 -4.03 10.92 14.13
CA THR A 240 -4.44 12.13 14.88
C THR A 240 -3.34 13.20 14.86
N ARG A 241 -2.07 12.83 15.10
CA ARG A 241 -0.94 13.78 15.05
C ARG A 241 -0.72 14.35 13.66
N LEU A 242 -0.97 13.56 12.62
CA LEU A 242 -0.82 13.96 11.23
C LEU A 242 -2.07 14.66 10.67
N ASN A 243 -3.05 14.98 11.52
CA ASN A 243 -4.33 15.56 11.10
C ASN A 243 -4.99 14.73 9.98
N MET A 244 -5.09 13.42 10.14
CA MET A 244 -5.71 12.48 9.19
C MET A 244 -7.03 11.93 9.72
N THR A 245 -7.82 11.36 8.82
CA THR A 245 -9.08 10.68 9.15
C THR A 245 -8.94 9.19 8.96
N LEU A 246 -9.27 8.40 9.99
CA LEU A 246 -9.37 6.94 9.90
C LEU A 246 -10.80 6.52 10.18
N ALA A 247 -11.38 5.73 9.27
CA ALA A 247 -12.67 5.09 9.49
C ALA A 247 -12.70 3.67 8.95
N CYS A 248 -13.58 2.82 9.50
CA CYS A 248 -13.82 1.47 8.97
C CYS A 248 -15.29 1.10 8.95
N LEU A 249 -15.63 0.08 8.17
CA LEU A 249 -16.99 -0.48 8.13
C LEU A 249 -17.41 -0.98 9.52
N ALA A 250 -18.60 -0.58 9.98
CA ALA A 250 -19.18 -1.08 11.23
C ALA A 250 -19.96 -2.40 10.97
N PRO A 251 -19.99 -3.36 11.92
CA PRO A 251 -20.60 -4.68 11.69
C PRO A 251 -22.09 -4.69 11.35
N LYS A 252 -22.85 -3.69 11.80
CA LYS A 252 -24.30 -3.62 11.60
C LYS A 252 -24.70 -2.65 10.47
N SER A 253 -24.08 -1.47 10.44
CA SER A 253 -24.27 -0.46 9.39
C SER A 253 -23.39 0.76 9.67
N GLY A 254 -22.95 1.46 8.62
CA GLY A 254 -22.24 2.74 8.74
C GLY A 254 -20.75 2.58 9.04
N LEU A 255 -20.14 3.66 9.58
CA LEU A 255 -18.71 3.75 9.81
C LEU A 255 -18.39 3.87 11.29
N TYR A 256 -17.35 3.17 11.75
CA TYR A 256 -16.62 3.59 12.94
C TYR A 256 -15.56 4.61 12.52
N VAL A 257 -15.63 5.81 13.08
CA VAL A 257 -14.64 6.87 12.88
C VAL A 257 -13.74 6.93 14.11
N PHE A 258 -12.43 6.82 13.90
CA PHE A 258 -11.45 6.74 15.00
C PHE A 258 -10.72 8.06 15.24
N CYS A 259 -10.59 8.89 14.21
CA CYS A 259 -10.05 10.25 14.29
C CYS A 259 -10.45 11.04 13.03
N GLY A 260 -10.35 12.38 13.10
CA GLY A 260 -10.54 13.25 11.93
C GLY A 260 -11.98 13.30 11.40
N GLU A 261 -12.98 13.19 12.29
CA GLU A 261 -14.40 13.13 11.92
C GLU A 261 -14.88 14.33 11.09
N GLN A 262 -14.24 15.49 11.22
CA GLN A 262 -14.58 16.71 10.48
C GLN A 262 -14.47 16.57 8.96
N ARG A 263 -13.75 15.54 8.45
CA ARG A 263 -13.69 15.23 7.01
C ARG A 263 -14.78 14.26 6.54
N LEU A 264 -15.65 13.78 7.43
CA LEU A 264 -16.77 12.91 7.09
C LEU A 264 -18.07 13.63 7.40
N THR A 265 -18.75 14.12 6.37
CA THR A 265 -19.96 14.93 6.53
C THR A 265 -21.21 14.12 6.23
N ALA A 266 -22.31 14.44 6.93
CA ALA A 266 -23.64 14.06 6.47
C ALA A 266 -23.95 14.75 5.13
N SER A 267 -24.84 14.14 4.34
CA SER A 267 -25.42 14.75 3.14
C SER A 267 -26.21 16.01 3.46
#